data_AF-A0A1X2IH13-F1
#
_entry.id   AF-A0A1X2IH13-F1
#
_cell.length_a   1.000
_cell.length_b   1.000
_cell.length_c   1.000
_cell.angle_alpha   90.00
_cell.angle_beta   90.00
_cell.angle_gamma   90.00
#
_symmetry.space_group_name_H-M   'P 1'
#
loop_
_entity.id
_entity.type
_entity.pdbx_description
1 polymer ?
#
loop_
_entity_poly.entity_id
_entity_poly.type
_entity_poly.pdbx_seq_one_letter_code
_entity_poly.pdbx_strand_id
1 'polypeptide(L)'
;EFGDAEQVCDQENTSPYCSPSPNDTWNNGTSHSFIWNPSFPFYSTSETIDLYLYYKENLQFKPIKNWTALPCNSGSLMAQVDDSWFPSPLYNQSQKQWTMYGFYLPSFMNPIQELSNPDSQYPRPFNFSIVRMYAPHHMNFT
;
A
#
# COMPACT_ATOMS: atom_id res chain seq x y z
N GLU A 1 27.19 -8.87 -2.46
CA GLU A 1 25.86 -9.52 -2.55
C GLU A 1 25.34 -9.72 -1.14
N PHE A 2 24.35 -8.93 -0.73
CA PHE A 2 23.55 -9.24 0.46
C PHE A 2 22.16 -9.53 -0.09
N GLY A 3 21.76 -10.80 -0.03
CA GLY A 3 20.40 -11.19 -0.37
C GLY A 3 19.47 -10.57 0.65
N ASP A 4 18.52 -9.75 0.18
CA ASP A 4 17.39 -9.30 0.97
C ASP A 4 16.70 -10.55 1.52
N ALA A 5 16.83 -10.76 2.83
CA ALA A 5 16.02 -11.76 3.51
C ALA A 5 14.57 -11.39 3.25
N GLU A 6 13.84 -12.28 2.58
CA GLU A 6 12.41 -12.13 2.34
C GLU A 6 11.76 -11.86 3.70
N GLN A 7 11.31 -10.62 3.92
CA GLN A 7 10.73 -10.22 5.19
C GLN A 7 9.38 -10.95 5.32
N VAL A 8 9.39 -12.07 6.01
CA VAL A 8 8.17 -12.83 6.32
C VAL A 8 7.52 -12.15 7.52
N CYS A 9 6.21 -11.92 7.45
CA CYS A 9 5.47 -11.48 8.61
C CYS A 9 5.60 -12.49 9.76
N ASP A 10 5.75 -12.03 11.00
CA ASP A 10 5.70 -12.91 12.16
C ASP A 10 4.42 -13.76 12.07
N GLN A 11 4.57 -15.08 12.10
CA GLN A 11 3.47 -16.04 11.90
C GLN A 11 2.47 -16.05 13.07
N GLU A 12 2.68 -15.20 14.07
CA GLU A 12 1.73 -15.01 15.16
C GLU A 12 0.52 -14.17 14.69
N ASN A 13 -0.66 -14.50 15.17
CA ASN A 13 -1.93 -13.87 14.77
C ASN A 13 -2.12 -12.43 15.29
N THR A 14 -1.05 -11.73 15.62
CA THR A 14 -1.07 -10.45 16.35
C THR A 14 -0.99 -9.24 15.41
N SER A 15 -0.20 -9.33 14.34
CA SER A 15 0.00 -8.25 13.37
C SER A 15 -0.65 -8.58 12.03
N PRO A 16 -1.52 -7.72 11.48
CA PRO A 16 -2.16 -7.97 10.19
C PRO A 16 -1.21 -7.80 9.00
N TYR A 17 -0.19 -6.96 9.13
CA TYR A 17 0.81 -6.73 8.09
C TYR A 17 2.14 -6.32 8.72
N CYS A 18 3.22 -6.41 7.94
CA CYS A 18 4.58 -6.14 8.40
C CYS A 18 5.34 -5.16 7.50
N SER A 19 4.85 -4.91 6.28
CA SER A 19 5.38 -3.88 5.40
C SER A 19 4.28 -3.27 4.54
N PRO A 20 4.29 -1.94 4.33
CA PRO A 20 5.23 -0.96 4.88
C PRO A 20 4.95 -0.55 6.34
N SER A 21 5.97 -0.08 7.02
CA SER A 21 5.86 0.61 8.32
C SER A 21 5.49 2.10 8.15
N PRO A 22 4.93 2.75 9.18
CA PRO A 22 4.68 4.21 9.16
C PRO A 22 5.93 5.09 8.93
N ASN A 23 7.12 4.54 9.20
CA ASN A 23 8.39 5.25 9.01
C ASN A 23 9.01 4.99 7.62
N ASP A 24 8.43 4.08 6.84
CA ASP A 24 8.95 3.74 5.53
C ASP A 24 8.67 4.87 4.54
N THR A 25 9.66 5.11 3.67
CA THR A 25 9.56 6.06 2.58
C THR A 25 9.95 5.39 1.28
N TRP A 26 9.01 5.24 0.36
CA TRP A 26 9.22 4.58 -0.92
C TRP A 26 9.37 5.62 -2.05
N ASN A 27 10.43 5.49 -2.85
CA ASN A 27 10.74 6.45 -3.90
C ASN A 27 10.12 6.02 -5.24
N ASN A 28 9.67 6.98 -6.05
CA ASN A 28 9.23 6.70 -7.42
C ASN A 28 10.31 5.93 -8.21
N GLY A 29 9.90 4.91 -8.95
CA GLY A 29 10.78 4.03 -9.72
C GLY A 29 11.41 2.87 -8.94
N THR A 30 11.26 2.82 -7.61
CA THR A 30 11.80 1.73 -6.77
C THR A 30 10.77 0.63 -6.52
N SER A 31 11.24 -0.60 -6.33
CA SER A 31 10.41 -1.77 -6.00
C SER A 31 10.42 -2.04 -4.50
N HIS A 32 9.24 -2.33 -3.95
CA HIS A 32 9.06 -2.64 -2.54
C HIS A 32 8.05 -3.78 -2.38
N SER A 33 8.15 -4.52 -1.28
CA SER A 33 7.18 -5.55 -0.94
C SER A 33 6.15 -5.01 0.05
N PHE A 34 4.90 -5.11 -0.34
CA PHE A 34 3.79 -5.16 0.59
C PHE A 34 3.75 -6.54 1.23
N ILE A 35 3.70 -6.63 2.55
CA ILE A 35 3.75 -7.91 3.29
C ILE A 35 2.62 -7.94 4.30
N TRP A 36 1.70 -8.89 4.14
CA TRP A 36 0.60 -9.16 5.07
C TRP A 36 0.81 -10.49 5.80
N ASN A 37 0.09 -10.68 6.89
CA ASN A 37 0.09 -11.93 7.65
C ASN A 37 -1.04 -12.85 7.16
N PRO A 38 -0.76 -13.95 6.46
CA PRO A 38 -1.81 -14.88 5.98
C PRO A 38 -2.58 -15.55 7.12
N SER A 39 -1.97 -15.66 8.30
CA SER A 39 -2.57 -16.29 9.48
C SER A 39 -3.46 -15.33 10.28
N PHE A 40 -3.49 -14.04 9.93
CA PHE A 40 -4.30 -13.07 10.64
C PHE A 40 -5.79 -13.48 10.57
N PRO A 41 -6.53 -13.58 11.70
CA PRO A 41 -7.83 -14.24 11.75
C PRO A 41 -8.88 -13.70 10.78
N PHE A 42 -8.84 -12.40 10.48
CA PHE A 42 -9.79 -11.77 9.57
C PHE A 42 -9.42 -11.93 8.08
N TYR A 43 -8.22 -12.43 7.78
CA TYR A 43 -7.79 -12.77 6.41
C TYR A 43 -7.87 -14.26 6.15
N SER A 44 -7.54 -15.09 7.15
CA SER A 44 -7.39 -16.54 7.04
C SER A 44 -8.65 -17.29 6.61
N THR A 45 -9.81 -16.64 6.66
CA THR A 45 -11.09 -17.21 6.18
C THR A 45 -11.29 -17.04 4.68
N SER A 46 -10.36 -16.39 3.96
CA SER A 46 -10.46 -16.11 2.53
C SER A 46 -9.28 -16.69 1.77
N GLU A 47 -9.53 -17.23 0.57
CA GLU A 47 -8.47 -17.69 -0.34
C GLU A 47 -7.71 -16.51 -0.97
N THR A 48 -8.39 -15.38 -1.15
CA THR A 48 -7.82 -14.17 -1.76
C THR A 48 -8.03 -12.93 -0.91
N ILE A 49 -7.10 -11.99 -1.05
CA ILE A 49 -7.11 -10.69 -0.41
C ILE A 49 -6.92 -9.60 -1.46
N ASP A 50 -7.51 -8.44 -1.23
CA ASP A 50 -7.30 -7.24 -2.02
C ASP A 50 -6.50 -6.23 -1.21
N LEU A 51 -5.62 -5.49 -1.89
CA LEU A 51 -4.92 -4.33 -1.34
C LEU A 51 -5.43 -3.07 -2.05
N TYR A 52 -5.92 -2.12 -1.27
CA TYR A 52 -6.34 -0.81 -1.74
C TYR A 52 -5.36 0.25 -1.26
N LEU A 53 -4.92 1.12 -2.17
CA LEU A 53 -4.08 2.28 -1.88
C LEU A 53 -4.92 3.55 -1.98
N TYR A 54 -4.84 4.38 -0.93
CA TYR A 54 -5.56 5.62 -0.80
C TYR A 54 -4.63 6.80 -0.50
N TYR A 55 -5.11 7.99 -0.83
CA TYR A 55 -4.59 9.25 -0.34
C TYR A 55 -5.69 9.96 0.48
N LYS A 56 -5.31 10.64 1.57
CA LYS A 56 -6.28 11.36 2.41
C LYS A 56 -6.30 12.83 2.03
N GLU A 57 -7.43 13.28 1.50
CA GLU A 57 -7.68 14.68 1.12
C GLU A 57 -8.94 15.18 1.81
N ASN A 58 -8.88 16.33 2.50
CA ASN A 58 -10.01 16.88 3.27
C ASN A 58 -10.65 15.85 4.22
N LEU A 59 -9.80 15.08 4.91
CA LEU A 59 -10.16 13.98 5.81
C LEU A 59 -10.88 12.78 5.16
N GLN A 60 -11.01 12.75 3.84
CA GLN A 60 -11.62 11.65 3.09
C GLN A 60 -10.58 10.79 2.38
N PHE A 61 -10.78 9.47 2.38
CA PHE A 61 -9.98 8.55 1.58
C PHE A 61 -10.35 8.66 0.10
N LYS A 62 -9.36 9.00 -0.72
CA LYS A 62 -9.46 9.02 -2.18
C LYS A 62 -8.73 7.79 -2.74
N PRO A 63 -9.38 6.95 -3.57
CA PRO A 63 -8.74 5.77 -4.14
C PRO A 63 -7.64 6.20 -5.12
N ILE A 64 -6.51 5.51 -5.07
CA ILE A 64 -5.34 5.76 -5.93
C ILE A 64 -5.07 4.54 -6.81
N LYS A 65 -4.99 3.37 -6.20
CA LYS A 65 -4.69 2.12 -6.88
C LYS A 65 -5.25 0.94 -6.09
N ASN A 66 -5.43 -0.19 -6.74
CA ASN A 66 -5.72 -1.44 -6.06
C ASN A 66 -5.02 -2.61 -6.75
N TRP A 67 -4.88 -3.69 -5.99
CA TRP A 67 -4.45 -4.99 -6.46
C TRP A 67 -5.47 -6.00 -5.92
N THR A 68 -6.11 -6.73 -6.82
CA THR A 68 -7.23 -7.60 -6.48
C THR A 68 -6.88 -9.06 -6.67
N ALA A 69 -7.62 -9.94 -5.99
CA ALA A 69 -7.49 -11.39 -6.07
C ALA A 69 -6.05 -11.88 -5.79
N LEU A 70 -5.34 -11.24 -4.85
CA LEU A 70 -4.03 -11.68 -4.43
C LEU A 70 -4.19 -12.98 -3.63
N PRO A 71 -3.43 -14.05 -3.91
CA PRO A 71 -3.48 -15.28 -3.11
C PRO A 71 -3.15 -14.96 -1.65
N CYS A 72 -4.09 -15.18 -0.72
CA CYS A 72 -3.88 -14.77 0.68
C CYS A 72 -2.64 -15.46 1.29
N ASN A 73 -2.37 -16.71 0.89
CA ASN A 73 -1.22 -17.49 1.34
C ASN A 73 0.13 -17.02 0.78
N SER A 74 0.19 -16.11 -0.22
CA SER A 74 1.47 -15.59 -0.71
C SER A 74 2.15 -14.71 0.32
N GLY A 75 1.38 -14.07 1.22
CA GLY A 75 1.87 -13.19 2.28
C GLY A 75 2.57 -11.92 1.78
N SER A 76 2.75 -11.76 0.48
CA SER A 76 3.45 -10.62 -0.10
C SER A 76 3.01 -10.29 -1.52
N LEU A 77 3.23 -9.02 -1.88
CA LEU A 77 3.09 -8.46 -3.22
C LEU A 77 4.28 -7.53 -3.47
N MET A 78 5.13 -7.88 -4.44
CA MET A 78 6.15 -6.97 -4.95
C MET A 78 5.47 -5.92 -5.84
N ALA A 79 5.70 -4.64 -5.54
CA ALA A 79 5.12 -3.54 -6.30
C ALA A 79 6.20 -2.51 -6.64
N GLN A 80 6.21 -2.04 -7.89
CA GLN A 80 7.02 -0.92 -8.31
C GLN A 80 6.23 0.38 -8.11
N VAL A 81 6.82 1.34 -7.41
CA VAL A 81 6.25 2.68 -7.28
C VAL A 81 6.38 3.37 -8.62
N ASP A 82 5.25 3.78 -9.18
CA ASP A 82 5.17 4.46 -10.47
C ASP A 82 4.33 5.73 -10.35
N ASP A 83 4.25 6.50 -11.43
CA ASP A 83 3.56 7.78 -11.48
C ASP A 83 2.06 7.70 -11.11
N SER A 84 1.42 6.53 -11.21
CA SER A 84 0.00 6.34 -10.84
C SER A 84 -0.27 6.34 -9.34
N TRP A 85 0.77 6.23 -8.50
CA TRP A 85 0.62 6.27 -7.05
C TRP A 85 0.44 7.69 -6.50
N PHE A 86 0.70 8.71 -7.32
CA PHE A 86 0.77 10.09 -6.87
C PHE A 86 -0.52 10.85 -7.24
N PRO A 87 -1.25 11.43 -6.26
CA PRO A 87 -2.55 12.06 -6.51
C PRO A 87 -2.46 13.36 -7.33
N SER A 88 -1.29 13.95 -7.46
CA SER A 88 -1.08 15.16 -8.26
C SER A 88 0.26 15.11 -8.98
N PRO A 89 0.28 15.23 -10.33
CA PRO A 89 1.52 15.29 -11.10
C PRO A 89 2.20 16.66 -10.99
N LEU A 90 1.48 17.71 -10.58
CA LEU A 90 1.96 19.08 -10.55
C LEU A 90 2.25 19.52 -9.12
N TYR A 91 3.52 19.83 -8.84
CA TYR A 91 3.93 20.44 -7.59
C TYR A 91 5.15 21.34 -7.82
N ASN A 92 5.21 22.45 -7.09
CA ASN A 92 6.20 23.52 -7.31
C ASN A 92 7.50 23.31 -6.54
N GLN A 93 7.77 22.08 -6.09
CA GLN A 93 8.94 21.72 -5.28
C GLN A 93 9.79 20.72 -6.08
N SER A 94 11.10 20.71 -5.86
CA SER A 94 12.02 19.74 -6.49
C SER A 94 11.73 18.30 -6.07
N GLN A 95 11.06 18.12 -4.94
CA GLN A 95 10.65 16.85 -4.37
C GLN A 95 9.36 17.08 -3.59
N LYS A 96 8.46 16.11 -3.65
CA LYS A 96 7.27 16.09 -2.81
C LYS A 96 7.08 14.71 -2.19
N GLN A 97 6.59 14.72 -0.95
CA GLN A 97 6.25 13.54 -0.18
C GLN A 97 4.73 13.50 0.04
N TRP A 98 4.16 12.31 -0.02
CA TRP A 98 2.76 12.05 0.28
C TRP A 98 2.66 10.92 1.31
N THR A 99 1.75 11.07 2.25
CA THR A 99 1.34 9.96 3.12
C THR A 99 0.24 9.18 2.42
N MET A 100 0.51 7.91 2.15
CA MET A 100 -0.41 6.98 1.53
C MET A 100 -1.01 6.07 2.59
N TYR A 101 -2.17 5.49 2.27
CA TYR A 101 -2.88 4.59 3.16
C TYR A 101 -3.19 3.28 2.45
N GLY A 102 -2.62 2.18 2.92
CA GLY A 102 -2.94 0.85 2.41
C GLY A 102 -4.04 0.20 3.25
N PHE A 103 -4.90 -0.57 2.61
CA PHE A 103 -6.00 -1.25 3.28
C PHE A 103 -6.20 -2.65 2.68
N TYR A 104 -5.99 -3.66 3.53
CA TYR A 104 -6.18 -5.06 3.18
C TYR A 104 -7.57 -5.55 3.57
N LEU A 105 -8.25 -6.22 2.65
CA LEU A 105 -9.55 -6.84 2.87
C LEU A 105 -9.66 -8.15 2.11
N PRO A 106 -10.39 -9.16 2.62
CA PRO A 106 -10.83 -10.28 1.79
C PRO A 106 -11.53 -9.78 0.52
N SER A 107 -11.27 -10.41 -0.63
CA SER A 107 -11.72 -9.90 -1.95
C SER A 107 -13.23 -9.81 -2.14
N PHE A 108 -14.04 -10.43 -1.26
CA PHE A 108 -15.49 -10.34 -1.28
C PHE A 108 -16.05 -9.12 -0.52
N MET A 109 -15.20 -8.37 0.19
CA MET A 109 -15.61 -7.23 1.01
C MET A 109 -15.68 -5.93 0.20
N ASN A 110 -16.57 -5.03 0.62
CA ASN A 110 -16.68 -3.70 0.02
C ASN A 110 -15.80 -2.70 0.78
N PRO A 111 -14.76 -2.12 0.16
CA PRO A 111 -13.83 -1.24 0.85
C PRO A 111 -14.46 0.08 1.32
N ILE A 112 -15.47 0.60 0.61
CA ILE A 112 -16.15 1.84 1.00
C ILE A 112 -16.97 1.61 2.27
N GLN A 113 -17.65 0.47 2.36
CA GLN A 113 -18.42 0.09 3.55
C GLN A 113 -17.50 -0.13 4.75
N GLU A 114 -16.41 -0.88 4.57
CA GLU A 114 -15.48 -1.16 5.68
C GLU A 114 -14.71 0.08 6.16
N LEU A 115 -14.34 1.00 5.26
CA LEU A 115 -13.72 2.28 5.64
C LEU A 115 -14.64 3.18 6.45
N SER A 116 -15.95 3.14 6.17
CA SER A 116 -16.94 3.98 6.84
C SER A 116 -17.55 3.34 8.09
N ASN A 117 -17.39 2.03 8.28
CA ASN A 117 -17.92 1.30 9.41
C ASN A 117 -17.05 1.51 10.68
N PRO A 118 -17.55 2.17 11.74
CA PRO A 118 -16.83 2.32 13.00
C PRO A 118 -16.63 0.98 13.73
N ASP A 119 -17.49 -0.01 13.46
CA ASP A 119 -17.48 -1.33 14.07
C ASP A 119 -16.82 -2.40 13.17
N SER A 120 -16.09 -1.98 12.13
CA SER A 120 -15.35 -2.90 11.26
C SER A 120 -14.40 -3.75 12.09
N GLN A 121 -14.45 -5.07 11.85
CA GLN A 121 -13.55 -6.03 12.48
C GLN A 121 -12.22 -6.16 11.72
N TYR A 122 -12.13 -5.58 10.51
CA TYR A 122 -10.92 -5.60 9.72
C TYR A 122 -9.94 -4.52 10.18
N PRO A 123 -8.63 -4.73 10.01
CA PRO A 123 -7.61 -3.76 10.38
C PRO A 123 -7.83 -2.43 9.68
N ARG A 124 -7.66 -1.33 10.42
CA ARG A 124 -7.74 0.01 9.83
C ARG A 124 -6.62 0.23 8.81
N PRO A 125 -6.79 1.17 7.86
CA PRO A 125 -5.75 1.46 6.90
C PRO A 125 -4.43 1.82 7.56
N PHE A 126 -3.35 1.17 7.14
CA PHE A 126 -1.99 1.51 7.54
C PHE A 126 -1.46 2.65 6.71
N ASN A 127 -0.44 3.36 7.20
CA ASN A 127 0.17 4.46 6.47
C ASN A 127 1.66 4.25 6.24
N PHE A 128 2.17 4.94 5.22
CA PHE A 128 3.58 5.04 4.87
C PHE A 128 3.79 6.25 3.95
N SER A 129 5.03 6.61 3.69
CA SER A 129 5.35 7.75 2.81
C SER A 129 5.78 7.29 1.42
N ILE A 130 5.35 8.03 0.40
CA ILE A 130 5.93 7.94 -0.95
C ILE A 130 6.53 9.28 -1.35
N VAL A 131 7.61 9.23 -2.12
CA VAL A 131 8.33 10.41 -2.61
C VAL A 131 8.47 10.36 -4.11
N ARG A 132 8.21 11.50 -4.74
CA ARG A 132 8.53 11.74 -6.15
C ARG A 132 9.46 12.94 -6.24
N MET A 133 10.51 12.79 -7.03
CA MET A 133 11.33 13.91 -7.48
C MET A 133 10.65 14.58 -8.66
N TYR A 134 10.71 15.90 -8.73
CA TYR A 134 10.22 16.65 -9.86
C TYR A 134 11.07 16.24 -11.06
N ALA A 135 10.47 15.55 -12.01
CA ALA A 135 11.06 15.42 -13.32
C ALA A 135 10.84 16.79 -14.00
N PRO A 136 11.86 17.65 -14.18
CA PRO A 136 11.74 18.66 -15.20
C PRO A 136 11.36 17.89 -16.47
N HIS A 137 10.30 18.34 -17.16
CA HIS A 137 9.86 17.79 -18.42
C HIS A 137 11.04 17.22 -19.19
N HIS A 138 10.94 15.96 -19.64
CA HIS A 138 11.85 15.40 -20.63
C HIS A 138 12.14 16.49 -21.66
N MET A 139 13.29 17.15 -21.52
CA MET A 139 13.84 17.95 -22.60
C MET A 139 14.30 16.88 -23.57
N ASN A 140 13.41 16.54 -24.50
CA ASN A 140 13.78 15.82 -25.69
C ASN A 140 14.84 16.68 -26.38
N PHE A 141 16.11 16.33 -26.17
CA PHE A 141 17.18 16.74 -27.05
C PHE A 141 17.05 15.88 -28.31
N THR A 142 16.31 16.41 -29.28
CA THR A 142 16.38 16.02 -30.69
C THR A 142 16.41 17.27 -31.53
#